data_AF-A0A132H002-F1
#
_entry.id   AF-A0A132H002-F1
#
_cell.length_a   1.000
_cell.length_b   1.000
_cell.length_c   1.000
_cell.angle_alpha   90.00
_cell.angle_beta   90.00
_cell.angle_gamma   90.00
#
_symmetry.space_group_name_H-M   'P 1'
#
loop_
_entity.id
_entity.type
_entity.pdbx_description
1 polymer ?
#
loop_
_entity_poly.entity_id
_entity_poly.type
_entity_poly.pdbx_seq_one_letter_code
_entity_poly.pdbx_strand_id
1 'polypeptide(L)'
;MAHVKELDNDLPTKPLFFMKPDTALLPAGEPFPYPDFSNKVHYETELVLRICKTGKSIDKETASEYYDTITVGIDFTARDLQSDCKAKGHPWEIAKSFDYSAPTGEFKAISMLKHPDDIAFGMKLNGDWVQQGHSRDMIFDFNTIVSYVSRFVTLNAGDYIFTGTPQGVGEVHVGDKLQLFLEDEPMFEFDIK
;
A
#
# COMPACT_ATOMS: atom_id res chain seq x y z
N MET A 1 10.62 6.60 -7.81
CA MET A 1 11.08 6.33 -9.21
C MET A 1 11.71 4.95 -9.46
N ALA A 2 12.37 4.31 -8.48
CA ALA A 2 13.09 3.06 -8.71
C ALA A 2 12.18 1.84 -8.98
N HIS A 3 11.01 1.75 -8.35
CA HIS A 3 10.08 0.62 -8.53
C HIS A 3 9.51 0.50 -9.95
N VAL A 4 9.18 1.62 -10.61
CA VAL A 4 8.68 1.59 -12.01
C VAL A 4 9.76 1.08 -12.97
N LYS A 5 11.03 1.39 -12.70
CA LYS A 5 12.18 0.89 -13.47
C LYS A 5 12.48 -0.59 -13.21
N GLU A 6 12.24 -1.07 -11.99
CA GLU A 6 12.38 -2.49 -11.62
C GLU A 6 11.43 -3.39 -12.43
N LEU A 7 10.27 -2.85 -12.84
CA LEU A 7 9.26 -3.56 -13.61
C LEU A 7 9.26 -3.28 -15.12
N ASP A 8 10.33 -2.63 -15.64
CA ASP A 8 10.51 -2.29 -17.07
C ASP A 8 9.31 -1.57 -17.72
N ASN A 9 8.64 -0.69 -16.96
CA ASN A 9 7.52 0.10 -17.49
C ASN A 9 7.93 1.56 -17.72
N ASP A 10 7.36 2.18 -18.76
CA ASP A 10 7.42 3.63 -18.94
C ASP A 10 6.84 4.35 -17.71
N LEU A 11 7.38 5.52 -17.39
CA LEU A 11 6.83 6.35 -16.31
C LEU A 11 5.36 6.67 -16.62
N PRO A 12 4.42 6.29 -15.74
CA PRO A 12 3.01 6.52 -16.00
C PRO A 12 2.72 8.02 -16.00
N THR A 13 1.89 8.48 -16.94
CA THR A 13 1.45 9.88 -17.01
C THR A 13 0.24 10.17 -16.11
N LYS A 14 -0.40 9.12 -15.58
CA LYS A 14 -1.55 9.18 -14.67
C LYS A 14 -1.44 8.04 -13.64
N PRO A 15 -1.99 8.21 -12.43
CA PRO A 15 -2.09 7.10 -11.48
C PRO A 15 -2.89 5.93 -12.06
N LEU A 16 -2.41 4.72 -11.82
CA LEU A 16 -3.20 3.48 -11.98
C LEU A 16 -3.73 3.11 -10.60
N PHE A 17 -5.00 2.73 -10.50
CA PHE A 17 -5.57 2.24 -9.25
C PHE A 17 -6.40 0.99 -9.49
N PHE A 18 -6.49 0.16 -8.46
CA PHE A 18 -7.38 -0.98 -8.33
C PHE A 18 -7.95 -0.97 -6.90
N MET A 19 -8.84 -1.90 -6.57
CA MET A 19 -9.53 -1.92 -5.28
C MET A 19 -9.38 -3.26 -4.58
N LYS A 20 -9.39 -3.23 -3.25
CA LYS A 20 -9.48 -4.39 -2.37
C LYS A 20 -10.76 -4.28 -1.52
N PRO A 21 -11.45 -5.38 -1.23
CA PRO A 21 -12.59 -5.36 -0.30
C PRO A 21 -12.11 -5.11 1.15
N ASP A 22 -13.04 -4.83 2.05
CA ASP A 22 -12.77 -4.69 3.48
C ASP A 22 -12.19 -5.97 4.11
N THR A 23 -12.56 -7.15 3.60
CA THR A 23 -11.99 -8.46 4.01
C THR A 23 -10.49 -8.59 3.69
N ALA A 24 -9.92 -7.69 2.88
CA ALA A 24 -8.48 -7.63 2.66
C ALA A 24 -7.71 -7.08 3.87
N LEU A 25 -8.37 -6.42 4.83
CA LEU A 25 -7.70 -5.93 6.03
C LEU A 25 -7.40 -7.09 6.97
N LEU A 26 -6.12 -7.28 7.33
CA LEU A 26 -5.71 -8.24 8.34
C LEU A 26 -6.09 -7.72 9.74
N PRO A 27 -6.84 -8.49 10.55
CA PRO A 27 -7.13 -8.10 11.93
C PRO A 27 -5.85 -7.95 12.75
N ALA A 28 -5.82 -6.95 13.62
CA ALA A 28 -4.66 -6.69 14.46
C ALA A 28 -4.33 -7.90 15.35
N GLY A 29 -3.06 -8.31 15.33
CA GLY A 29 -2.56 -9.45 16.11
C GLY A 29 -2.79 -10.82 15.48
N GLU A 30 -3.48 -10.89 14.32
CA GLU A 30 -3.59 -12.11 13.56
C GLU A 30 -2.41 -12.28 12.60
N PRO A 31 -1.95 -13.53 12.36
CA PRO A 31 -0.97 -13.81 11.33
C PRO A 31 -1.62 -13.71 9.94
N PHE A 32 -0.82 -13.41 8.92
CA PHE A 32 -1.28 -13.46 7.54
C PHE A 32 -1.29 -14.92 7.06
N PRO A 33 -2.45 -15.48 6.67
CA PRO A 33 -2.51 -16.84 6.14
C PRO A 33 -2.02 -16.86 4.69
N TYR A 34 -1.01 -17.66 4.41
CA TYR A 34 -0.47 -17.84 3.07
C TYR A 34 -1.51 -18.55 2.19
N PRO A 35 -1.93 -17.94 1.06
CA PRO A 35 -2.98 -18.52 0.22
C PRO A 35 -2.52 -19.81 -0.47
N ASP A 36 -3.40 -20.81 -0.53
CA ASP A 36 -3.13 -22.11 -1.17
C ASP A 36 -3.12 -22.05 -2.71
N PHE A 37 -3.71 -20.99 -3.28
CA PHE A 37 -3.85 -20.80 -4.71
C PHE A 37 -2.63 -20.15 -5.39
N SER A 38 -1.68 -19.63 -4.63
CA SER A 38 -0.48 -18.97 -5.14
C SER A 38 0.76 -19.60 -4.52
N ASN A 39 1.83 -19.70 -5.30
CA ASN A 39 3.14 -20.09 -4.80
C ASN A 39 4.15 -18.95 -4.80
N LYS A 40 3.68 -17.71 -5.05
CA LYS A 40 4.54 -16.54 -5.20
C LYS A 40 3.85 -15.28 -4.70
N VAL A 41 3.71 -15.18 -3.38
CA VAL A 41 3.13 -13.99 -2.73
C VAL A 41 4.22 -12.99 -2.43
N HIS A 42 4.07 -11.78 -2.97
CA HIS A 42 5.01 -10.69 -2.77
C HIS A 42 4.49 -9.67 -1.77
N TYR A 43 5.39 -9.14 -0.95
CA TYR A 43 5.15 -7.92 -0.18
C TYR A 43 5.40 -6.67 -1.03
N GLU A 44 4.54 -5.67 -0.86
CA GLU A 44 4.69 -4.32 -1.42
C GLU A 44 4.40 -3.32 -0.28
N THR A 45 5.43 -2.79 0.38
CA THR A 45 5.26 -1.84 1.48
C THR A 45 4.78 -0.49 0.95
N GLU A 46 3.73 0.08 1.53
CA GLU A 46 3.18 1.36 1.08
C GLU A 46 2.80 2.27 2.25
N LEU A 47 2.84 3.58 2.01
CA LEU A 47 2.13 4.54 2.87
C LEU A 47 0.63 4.44 2.60
N VAL A 48 -0.16 4.48 3.67
CA VAL A 48 -1.62 4.33 3.61
C VAL A 48 -2.27 5.53 4.27
N LEU A 49 -3.05 6.29 3.49
CA LEU A 49 -3.85 7.40 3.98
C LEU A 49 -5.23 6.89 4.42
N ARG A 50 -5.77 7.43 5.51
CA ARG A 50 -7.19 7.24 5.85
C ARG A 50 -7.97 8.50 5.53
N ILE A 51 -9.05 8.32 4.76
CA ILE A 51 -9.96 9.38 4.40
C ILE A 51 -10.79 9.76 5.62
N CYS A 52 -10.78 11.04 6.01
CA CYS A 52 -11.50 11.56 7.17
C CYS A 52 -12.81 12.28 6.81
N LYS A 53 -13.02 12.59 5.52
CA LYS A 53 -14.16 13.34 5.01
C LYS A 53 -14.66 12.71 3.70
N THR A 54 -15.96 12.54 3.55
CA THR A 54 -16.53 12.03 2.29
C THR A 54 -16.42 13.07 1.17
N GLY A 55 -15.96 12.66 -0.01
CA GLY A 55 -15.80 13.53 -1.17
C GLY A 55 -15.79 12.82 -2.52
N LYS A 56 -16.17 13.56 -3.56
CA LYS A 56 -16.13 13.13 -4.96
C LYS A 56 -15.67 14.30 -5.82
N SER A 57 -14.86 14.02 -6.84
CA SER A 57 -14.26 15.03 -7.72
C SER A 57 -13.56 16.13 -6.93
N ILE A 58 -12.73 15.73 -5.98
CA ILE A 58 -12.00 16.62 -5.07
C ILE A 58 -10.90 17.33 -5.87
N ASP A 59 -10.81 18.65 -5.73
CA ASP A 59 -9.74 19.44 -6.34
C ASP A 59 -8.40 19.14 -5.65
N LYS A 60 -7.30 19.12 -6.43
CA LYS A 60 -5.97 18.80 -5.88
C LYS A 60 -5.59 19.76 -4.75
N GLU A 61 -5.95 21.03 -4.89
CA GLU A 61 -5.60 22.11 -3.97
C GLU A 61 -6.26 21.96 -2.59
N THR A 62 -7.40 21.27 -2.51
CA THR A 62 -8.15 21.03 -1.26
C THR A 62 -8.10 19.57 -0.80
N ALA A 63 -7.41 18.69 -1.55
CA ALA A 63 -7.35 17.26 -1.25
C ALA A 63 -6.79 16.94 0.14
N SER A 64 -5.86 17.77 0.65
CA SER A 64 -5.30 17.62 2.00
C SER A 64 -6.31 17.76 3.14
N GLU A 65 -7.51 18.32 2.88
CA GLU A 65 -8.60 18.37 3.87
C GLU A 65 -9.33 17.02 4.04
N TYR A 66 -9.05 16.05 3.16
CA TYR A 66 -9.78 14.78 3.10
C TYR A 66 -9.03 13.62 3.75
N TYR A 67 -7.80 13.83 4.21
CA TYR A 67 -7.01 12.87 4.96
C TYR A 67 -6.18 13.58 6.03
N ASP A 68 -6.17 13.05 7.25
CA ASP A 68 -5.42 13.63 8.38
C ASP A 68 -4.52 12.61 9.08
N THR A 69 -4.67 11.34 8.70
CA THR A 69 -4.03 10.20 9.34
C THR A 69 -3.37 9.29 8.31
N ILE A 70 -2.23 8.74 8.68
CA ILE A 70 -1.39 7.90 7.84
C ILE A 70 -0.83 6.71 8.63
N THR A 71 -0.57 5.61 7.94
CA THR A 71 0.15 4.46 8.46
C THR A 71 1.00 3.82 7.35
N VAL A 72 1.59 2.66 7.66
CA VAL A 72 2.25 1.79 6.69
C VAL A 72 1.43 0.50 6.57
N GLY A 73 1.27 0.03 5.35
CA GLY A 73 0.61 -1.25 5.06
C GLY A 73 1.40 -2.06 4.04
N ILE A 74 0.96 -3.29 3.82
CA ILE A 74 1.47 -4.15 2.75
C ILE A 74 0.36 -4.37 1.73
N ASP A 75 0.65 -4.15 0.46
CA ASP A 75 -0.17 -4.59 -0.65
C ASP A 75 0.30 -5.98 -1.12
N PHE A 76 -0.17 -7.02 -0.44
CA PHE A 76 0.19 -8.38 -0.83
C PHE A 76 -0.34 -8.70 -2.22
N THR A 77 0.54 -9.34 -3.00
CA THR A 77 0.27 -9.64 -4.40
C THR A 77 0.65 -11.07 -4.72
N ALA A 78 -0.31 -11.88 -5.18
CA ALA A 78 -0.01 -13.17 -5.80
C ALA A 78 0.59 -12.90 -7.19
N ARG A 79 1.93 -12.84 -7.27
CA ARG A 79 2.65 -12.31 -8.44
C ARG A 79 2.48 -13.20 -9.65
N ASP A 80 2.49 -14.51 -9.43
CA ASP A 80 2.19 -15.53 -10.44
C ASP A 80 0.84 -15.25 -11.13
N LEU A 81 -0.22 -15.01 -10.35
CA LEU A 81 -1.54 -14.68 -10.89
C LEU A 81 -1.57 -13.29 -11.55
N GLN A 82 -0.89 -12.30 -10.98
CA GLN A 82 -0.87 -10.95 -11.56
C GLN A 82 -0.22 -10.94 -12.95
N SER A 83 0.88 -11.67 -13.12
CA SER A 83 1.56 -11.83 -14.41
C SER A 83 0.63 -12.44 -15.46
N ASP A 84 -0.10 -13.49 -15.08
CA ASP A 84 -1.10 -14.12 -15.94
C ASP A 84 -2.25 -13.18 -16.30
N CYS A 85 -2.77 -12.42 -15.33
CA CYS A 85 -3.82 -11.44 -15.57
C CYS A 85 -3.35 -10.35 -16.54
N LYS A 86 -2.14 -9.81 -16.35
CA LYS A 86 -1.54 -8.82 -17.26
C LYS A 86 -1.39 -9.37 -18.68
N ALA A 87 -0.88 -10.58 -18.84
CA ALA A 87 -0.66 -11.20 -20.14
C ALA A 87 -1.97 -11.42 -20.92
N LYS A 88 -3.07 -11.69 -20.21
CA LYS A 88 -4.40 -11.98 -20.79
C LYS A 88 -5.32 -10.76 -20.82
N GLY A 89 -4.91 -9.62 -20.26
CA GLY A 89 -5.76 -8.44 -20.10
C GLY A 89 -6.94 -8.66 -19.14
N HIS A 90 -6.78 -9.57 -18.18
CA HIS A 90 -7.81 -9.87 -17.18
C HIS A 90 -7.75 -8.89 -15.99
N PRO A 91 -8.86 -8.76 -15.23
CA PRO A 91 -8.89 -8.05 -13.97
C PRO A 91 -7.88 -8.63 -12.93
N TRP A 92 -7.43 -7.81 -11.99
CA TRP A 92 -6.35 -8.15 -11.05
C TRP A 92 -6.83 -8.69 -9.70
N GLU A 93 -8.14 -8.81 -9.49
CA GLU A 93 -8.77 -9.08 -8.20
C GLU A 93 -8.28 -10.40 -7.59
N ILE A 94 -8.10 -11.46 -8.40
CA ILE A 94 -7.56 -12.74 -7.90
C ILE A 94 -6.10 -12.64 -7.42
N ALA A 95 -5.38 -11.61 -7.87
CA ALA A 95 -3.98 -11.39 -7.55
C ALA A 95 -3.75 -10.32 -6.49
N LYS A 96 -4.70 -9.39 -6.30
CA LYS A 96 -4.57 -8.22 -5.44
C LYS A 96 -5.66 -8.10 -4.37
N SER A 97 -6.80 -8.78 -4.48
CA SER A 97 -8.00 -8.49 -3.67
C SER A 97 -8.49 -9.70 -2.87
N PHE A 98 -7.60 -10.65 -2.58
CA PHE A 98 -7.88 -11.80 -1.72
C PHE A 98 -7.87 -11.41 -0.24
N ASP A 99 -8.41 -12.28 0.61
CA ASP A 99 -8.55 -12.03 2.05
C ASP A 99 -7.20 -11.70 2.69
N TYR A 100 -7.21 -10.73 3.60
CA TYR A 100 -6.04 -10.26 4.36
C TYR A 100 -4.87 -9.72 3.52
N SER A 101 -5.07 -9.47 2.21
CA SER A 101 -4.03 -8.97 1.30
C SER A 101 -3.61 -7.51 1.53
N ALA A 102 -4.15 -6.83 2.53
CA ALA A 102 -3.91 -5.42 2.86
C ALA A 102 -3.74 -5.18 4.37
N PRO A 103 -2.78 -5.83 5.06
CA PRO A 103 -2.48 -5.49 6.45
C PRO A 103 -2.06 -4.02 6.57
N THR A 104 -2.54 -3.34 7.60
CA THR A 104 -2.18 -1.95 7.91
C THR A 104 -1.79 -1.82 9.38
N GLY A 105 -0.80 -0.97 9.67
CA GLY A 105 -0.44 -0.64 11.04
C GLY A 105 -1.39 0.35 11.70
N GLU A 106 -1.04 0.77 12.91
CA GLU A 106 -1.78 1.82 13.63
C GLU A 106 -1.72 3.15 12.87
N PHE A 107 -2.83 3.88 12.82
CA PHE A 107 -2.88 5.19 12.16
C PHE A 107 -2.42 6.31 13.08
N LYS A 108 -1.60 7.21 12.53
CA LYS A 108 -1.12 8.41 13.21
C LYS A 108 -1.57 9.68 12.53
N ALA A 109 -1.82 10.72 13.31
CA ALA A 109 -2.05 12.05 12.75
C ALA A 109 -0.79 12.53 12.01
N ILE A 110 -0.95 12.98 10.77
CA ILE A 110 0.16 13.48 9.95
C ILE A 110 0.85 14.66 10.63
N SER A 111 0.08 15.51 11.32
CA SER A 111 0.58 16.65 12.10
C SER A 111 1.48 16.27 13.28
N MET A 112 1.49 15.00 13.69
CA MET A 112 2.33 14.49 14.79
C MET A 112 3.61 13.81 14.28
N LEU A 113 3.80 13.69 12.97
CA LEU A 113 5.04 13.15 12.39
C LEU A 113 6.19 14.13 12.54
N LYS A 114 7.42 13.60 12.66
CA LYS A 114 8.62 14.44 12.72
C LYS A 114 8.86 15.15 11.39
N HIS A 115 8.57 14.46 10.29
CA HIS A 115 8.83 14.93 8.93
C HIS A 115 7.58 14.76 8.02
N PRO A 116 6.53 15.57 8.21
CA PRO A 116 5.27 15.43 7.46
C PRO A 116 5.41 15.66 5.94
N ASP A 117 6.42 16.40 5.50
CA ASP A 117 6.69 16.67 4.07
C ASP A 117 7.64 15.64 3.42
N ASP A 118 8.30 14.78 4.21
CA ASP A 118 9.25 13.76 3.76
C ASP A 118 9.17 12.53 4.68
N ILE A 119 8.09 11.79 4.52
CA ILE A 119 7.73 10.68 5.41
C ILE A 119 8.55 9.47 5.00
N ALA A 120 9.50 9.07 5.86
CA ALA A 120 10.23 7.82 5.73
C ALA A 120 9.34 6.64 6.13
N PHE A 121 9.46 5.54 5.42
CA PHE A 121 8.74 4.29 5.74
C PHE A 121 9.51 3.07 5.24
N GLY A 122 9.16 1.89 5.74
CA GLY A 122 9.75 0.66 5.25
C GLY A 122 9.26 -0.57 5.99
N MET A 123 9.88 -1.70 5.66
CA MET A 123 9.64 -2.95 6.35
C MET A 123 10.92 -3.76 6.54
N LYS A 124 10.91 -4.59 7.59
CA LYS A 124 11.86 -5.67 7.78
C LYS A 124 11.20 -7.01 7.54
N LEU A 125 11.96 -7.93 6.96
CA LEU A 125 11.65 -9.35 6.86
C LEU A 125 12.67 -10.10 7.72
N ASN A 126 12.22 -10.83 8.73
CA ASN A 126 13.08 -11.60 9.64
C ASN A 126 14.21 -10.77 10.29
N GLY A 127 13.96 -9.48 10.51
CA GLY A 127 14.90 -8.54 11.14
C GLY A 127 15.77 -7.74 10.16
N ASP A 128 15.78 -8.11 8.87
CA ASP A 128 16.55 -7.43 7.83
C ASP A 128 15.68 -6.43 7.04
N TRP A 129 16.20 -5.23 6.79
CA TRP A 129 15.51 -4.24 5.95
C TRP A 129 15.44 -4.72 4.51
N VAL A 130 14.22 -4.85 3.98
CA VAL A 130 13.99 -5.29 2.60
C VAL A 130 13.39 -4.21 1.72
N GLN A 131 12.58 -3.31 2.29
CA GLN A 131 12.10 -2.11 1.60
C GLN A 131 12.21 -0.90 2.50
N GLN A 132 12.66 0.20 1.90
CA GLN A 132 12.71 1.52 2.51
C GLN A 132 12.38 2.56 1.45
N GLY A 133 11.61 3.57 1.82
CA GLY A 133 11.16 4.61 0.91
C GLY A 133 10.88 5.93 1.62
N HIS A 134 10.71 6.97 0.82
CA HIS A 134 10.34 8.31 1.25
C HIS A 134 9.18 8.84 0.40
N SER A 135 8.26 9.58 1.00
CA SER A 135 7.15 10.20 0.27
C SER A 135 7.61 11.16 -0.82
N ARG A 136 8.76 11.82 -0.65
CA ARG A 136 9.34 12.71 -1.69
C ARG A 136 9.73 12.00 -2.99
N ASP A 137 9.93 10.68 -2.95
CA ASP A 137 10.36 9.87 -4.11
C ASP A 137 9.18 9.32 -4.92
N MET A 138 7.95 9.62 -4.47
CA MET A 138 6.71 9.27 -5.15
C MET A 138 6.56 10.05 -6.47
N ILE A 139 6.01 9.39 -7.49
CA ILE A 139 5.76 10.01 -8.80
C ILE A 139 4.58 10.99 -8.71
N PHE A 140 3.56 10.61 -7.94
CA PHE A 140 2.38 11.42 -7.68
C PHE A 140 2.27 11.65 -6.18
N ASP A 141 2.15 12.90 -5.76
CA ASP A 141 1.91 13.25 -4.36
C ASP A 141 0.51 12.79 -3.89
N PHE A 142 0.31 12.78 -2.56
CA PHE A 142 -0.94 12.35 -1.94
C PHE A 142 -2.17 13.13 -2.47
N ASN A 143 -2.04 14.44 -2.62
CA ASN A 143 -3.11 15.30 -3.12
C ASN A 143 -3.51 14.92 -4.56
N THR A 144 -2.53 14.63 -5.42
CA THR A 144 -2.76 14.15 -6.79
C THR A 144 -3.47 12.79 -6.78
N ILE A 145 -3.06 11.86 -5.93
CA ILE A 145 -3.69 10.53 -5.84
C ILE A 145 -5.15 10.66 -5.40
N VAL A 146 -5.41 11.34 -4.29
CA VAL A 146 -6.75 11.56 -3.73
C VAL A 146 -7.66 12.24 -4.75
N SER A 147 -7.20 13.36 -5.34
CA SER A 147 -7.94 14.08 -6.36
C SER A 147 -8.24 13.18 -7.56
N TYR A 148 -7.25 12.46 -8.08
CA TYR A 148 -7.42 11.59 -9.25
C TYR A 148 -8.43 10.47 -9.00
N VAL A 149 -8.28 9.71 -7.91
CA VAL A 149 -9.17 8.59 -7.57
C VAL A 149 -10.60 9.08 -7.35
N SER A 150 -10.76 10.21 -6.66
CA SER A 150 -12.08 10.78 -6.33
C SER A 150 -12.94 11.16 -7.55
N ARG A 151 -12.32 11.31 -8.73
CA ARG A 151 -13.04 11.56 -9.99
C ARG A 151 -13.87 10.36 -10.45
N PHE A 152 -13.41 9.16 -10.11
CA PHE A 152 -13.99 7.90 -10.58
C PHE A 152 -14.85 7.25 -9.50
N VAL A 153 -14.40 7.29 -8.25
CA VAL A 153 -15.09 6.71 -7.09
C VAL A 153 -15.28 7.77 -6.00
N THR A 154 -16.43 7.77 -5.34
CA THR A 154 -16.59 8.59 -4.12
C THR A 154 -15.71 8.02 -3.03
N LEU A 155 -14.88 8.84 -2.42
CA LEU A 155 -14.12 8.48 -1.23
C LEU A 155 -14.99 8.75 0.00
N ASN A 156 -15.27 7.73 0.80
CA ASN A 156 -16.02 7.86 2.05
C ASN A 156 -15.07 8.07 3.22
N ALA A 157 -15.54 8.76 4.26
CA ALA A 157 -14.84 8.77 5.53
C ALA A 157 -14.67 7.33 6.04
N GLY A 158 -13.42 6.94 6.32
CA GLY A 158 -13.02 5.58 6.68
C GLY A 158 -12.28 4.83 5.57
N ASP A 159 -12.39 5.24 4.30
CA ASP A 159 -11.70 4.58 3.19
C ASP A 159 -10.18 4.73 3.29
N TYR A 160 -9.45 3.71 2.83
CA TYR A 160 -7.98 3.71 2.82
C TYR A 160 -7.44 3.87 1.41
N ILE A 161 -6.38 4.66 1.27
CA ILE A 161 -5.65 4.82 0.01
C ILE A 161 -4.20 4.38 0.21
N PHE A 162 -3.89 3.26 -0.42
CA PHE A 162 -2.54 2.75 -0.65
C PHE A 162 -1.89 3.56 -1.78
N THR A 163 -0.65 4.00 -1.59
CA THR A 163 -0.05 5.10 -2.39
C THR A 163 1.11 4.69 -3.29
N GLY A 164 1.42 3.40 -3.36
CA GLY A 164 2.48 2.82 -4.15
C GLY A 164 3.69 2.37 -3.32
N THR A 165 4.36 1.33 -3.80
CA THR A 165 5.53 0.73 -3.14
C THR A 165 6.87 1.26 -3.68
N PRO A 166 7.92 1.37 -2.84
CA PRO A 166 9.28 1.63 -3.30
C PRO A 166 9.89 0.36 -3.93
N GLN A 167 11.16 0.46 -4.35
CA GLN A 167 11.89 -0.71 -4.87
C GLN A 167 12.05 -1.81 -3.81
N GLY A 168 12.44 -3.01 -4.25
CA GLY A 168 12.77 -4.12 -3.36
C GLY A 168 11.57 -4.99 -3.01
N VAL A 169 10.59 -5.05 -3.91
CA VAL A 169 9.47 -5.99 -3.80
C VAL A 169 10.03 -7.41 -3.81
N GLY A 170 9.60 -8.25 -2.87
CA GLY A 170 10.10 -9.61 -2.72
C GLY A 170 9.03 -10.57 -2.23
N GLU A 171 9.39 -11.84 -2.18
CA GLU A 171 8.50 -12.94 -1.77
C GLU A 171 8.47 -13.09 -0.24
N VAL A 172 7.31 -13.51 0.29
CA VAL A 172 7.17 -14.00 1.68
C VAL A 172 6.97 -15.50 1.69
N HIS A 173 7.37 -16.15 2.77
CA HIS A 173 7.26 -17.59 2.97
C HIS A 173 6.61 -17.89 4.32
N VAL A 174 5.93 -19.04 4.43
CA VAL A 174 5.39 -19.52 5.71
C VAL A 174 6.52 -19.59 6.75
N GLY A 175 6.29 -18.97 7.91
CA GLY A 175 7.28 -18.85 8.99
C GLY A 175 8.04 -17.53 9.00
N ASP A 176 7.91 -16.70 7.97
CA ASP A 176 8.49 -15.35 7.96
C ASP A 176 7.79 -14.43 8.96
N LYS A 177 8.56 -13.45 9.46
CA LYS A 177 8.07 -12.35 10.29
C LYS A 177 8.28 -11.02 9.60
N LEU A 178 7.22 -10.23 9.52
CA LEU A 178 7.23 -8.89 8.94
C LEU A 178 7.09 -7.83 10.04
N GLN A 179 7.85 -6.73 9.90
CA GLN A 179 7.75 -5.56 10.77
C GLN A 179 7.68 -4.30 9.92
N LEU A 180 6.63 -3.48 10.10
CA LEU A 180 6.40 -2.25 9.36
C LEU A 180 6.83 -1.04 10.17
N PHE A 181 7.47 -0.06 9.52
CA PHE A 181 8.00 1.13 10.18
C PHE A 181 7.55 2.40 9.49
N LEU A 182 7.03 3.34 10.28
CA LEU A 182 6.78 4.73 9.88
C LEU A 182 7.79 5.61 10.61
N GLU A 183 8.64 6.31 9.86
CA GLU A 183 9.87 6.91 10.37
C GLU A 183 10.70 5.85 11.14
N ASP A 184 10.97 6.08 12.42
CA ASP A 184 11.70 5.15 13.28
C ASP A 184 10.78 4.27 14.15
N GLU A 185 9.45 4.41 14.00
CA GLU A 185 8.49 3.76 14.90
C GLU A 185 7.90 2.47 14.29
N PRO A 186 7.90 1.35 15.02
CA PRO A 186 7.23 0.14 14.58
C PRO A 186 5.71 0.35 14.62
N MET A 187 5.06 0.11 13.48
CA MET A 187 3.61 0.31 13.32
C MET A 187 2.81 -0.99 13.36
N PHE A 188 3.44 -2.09 12.95
CA PHE A 188 2.83 -3.42 12.96
C PHE A 188 3.89 -4.51 12.89
N GLU A 189 3.64 -5.64 13.54
CA GLU A 189 4.42 -6.87 13.42
C GLU A 189 3.45 -8.05 13.31
N PHE A 190 3.71 -8.95 12.37
CA PHE A 190 2.92 -10.17 12.20
C PHE A 190 3.73 -11.28 11.52
N ASP A 191 3.29 -12.52 11.72
CA ASP A 191 3.89 -13.71 11.11
C ASP A 191 3.10 -14.14 9.86
N ILE A 192 3.79 -14.81 8.93
CA ILE A 192 3.19 -15.51 7.80
C ILE A 192 2.93 -16.97 8.21
N LYS A 193 1.69 -17.46 8.05
CA LYS A 193 1.28 -18.81 8.47
C LYS A 193 0.63 -19.63 7.37
#